data_AF-A0A967W763-F1
#
_entry.id   AF-A0A967W763-F1
#
_cell.length_a   1.000
_cell.length_b   1.000
_cell.length_c   1.000
_cell.angle_alpha   90.00
_cell.angle_beta   90.00
_cell.angle_gamma   90.00
#
_symmetry.space_group_name_H-M   'P 1'
#
loop_
_entity.id
_entity.type
_entity.pdbx_description
1 polymer ?
#
loop_
_entity_poly.entity_id
_entity_poly.type
_entity_poly.pdbx_seq_one_letter_code
_entity_poly.pdbx_strand_id
1 'polypeptide(L)'
;LDAKLLDDKAELALYEALKKAEKSVQPLLDKRAYTEALTELSKLRQSVDTFFDDVMVMTDDEAIRNNRLALLAELRGLFLNIADVSRLTPGQE
;
A
#
# COMPACT_ATOMS: atom_id res chain seq x y z
N LEU A 1 2.85 3.60 -12.42
CA LEU A 1 3.63 4.18 -11.30
C LEU A 1 5.06 4.34 -11.77
N ASP A 2 5.57 5.55 -11.73
CA ASP A 2 6.91 5.90 -12.17
C ASP A 2 7.76 6.30 -10.97
N ALA A 3 8.72 5.44 -10.60
CA ALA A 3 9.62 5.70 -9.47
C ALA A 3 10.52 6.93 -9.69
N LYS A 4 10.65 7.40 -10.93
CA LYS A 4 11.39 8.61 -11.30
C LYS A 4 10.63 9.90 -11.02
N LEU A 5 9.31 9.84 -10.85
CA LEU A 5 8.45 10.97 -10.52
C LEU A 5 8.16 11.05 -9.01
N LEU A 6 8.75 10.15 -8.22
CA LEU A 6 8.74 10.20 -6.76
C LEU A 6 9.82 11.20 -6.33
N ASP A 7 9.45 12.46 -6.19
CA ASP A 7 10.37 13.52 -5.77
C ASP A 7 10.53 13.53 -4.24
N ASP A 8 9.44 13.21 -3.52
CA ASP A 8 9.44 13.23 -2.07
C ASP A 8 9.94 11.93 -1.45
N LYS A 9 10.74 12.07 -0.38
CA LYS A 9 11.27 10.94 0.37
C LYS A 9 10.15 10.10 0.97
N ALA A 10 9.04 10.72 1.35
CA ALA A 10 7.89 10.01 1.88
C ALA A 10 7.22 9.11 0.83
N GLU A 11 7.16 9.52 -0.45
CA GLU A 11 6.59 8.66 -1.52
C GLU A 11 7.50 7.47 -1.83
N LEU A 12 8.81 7.70 -1.88
CA LEU A 12 9.81 6.64 -2.04
C LEU A 12 9.75 5.63 -0.90
N ALA A 13 9.71 6.12 0.35
CA ALA A 13 9.60 5.27 1.52
C ALA A 13 8.31 4.44 1.50
N LEU A 14 7.19 5.04 1.13
CA LEU A 14 5.90 4.34 0.99
C LEU A 14 5.97 3.28 -0.12
N TYR A 15 6.54 3.60 -1.27
CA TYR A 15 6.68 2.67 -2.38
C TYR A 15 7.59 1.48 -2.04
N GLU A 16 8.74 1.72 -1.41
CA GLU A 16 9.63 0.66 -0.94
C GLU A 16 8.96 -0.21 0.11
N ALA A 17 8.25 0.40 1.07
CA ALA A 17 7.49 -0.33 2.06
C ALA A 17 6.40 -1.20 1.42
N LEU A 18 5.66 -0.67 0.45
CA LEU A 18 4.65 -1.40 -0.33
C LEU A 18 5.26 -2.61 -1.05
N LYS A 19 6.35 -2.41 -1.80
CA LYS A 19 7.08 -3.48 -2.50
C LYS A 19 7.55 -4.58 -1.55
N LYS A 20 8.03 -4.19 -0.38
CA LYS A 20 8.51 -5.11 0.65
C LYS A 20 7.34 -5.89 1.26
N ALA A 21 6.26 -5.20 1.60
CA ALA A 21 5.04 -5.81 2.10
C ALA A 21 4.46 -6.80 1.08
N GLU A 22 4.38 -6.44 -0.21
CA GLU A 22 3.89 -7.33 -1.26
C GLU A 22 4.72 -8.62 -1.36
N LYS A 23 6.06 -8.50 -1.33
CA LYS A 23 6.97 -9.66 -1.31
C LYS A 23 6.82 -10.53 -0.07
N SER A 24 6.55 -9.94 1.09
CA SER A 24 6.30 -10.69 2.33
C SER A 24 4.90 -11.30 2.34
N VAL A 25 3.90 -10.59 1.82
CA VAL A 25 2.50 -11.00 1.77
C VAL A 25 2.29 -12.14 0.79
N GLN A 26 2.92 -12.15 -0.38
CA GLN A 26 2.78 -13.22 -1.38
C GLN A 26 2.93 -14.64 -0.79
N PRO A 27 4.03 -15.00 -0.10
CA PRO A 27 4.17 -16.31 0.53
C PRO A 27 3.25 -16.51 1.74
N LEU A 28 2.83 -15.43 2.41
CA LEU A 28 1.86 -15.52 3.51
C LEU A 28 0.45 -15.84 2.98
N LEU A 29 0.05 -15.28 1.84
CA LEU A 29 -1.21 -15.60 1.18
C LEU A 29 -1.23 -17.06 0.71
N ASP A 30 -0.13 -17.55 0.14
CA ASP A 30 0.03 -18.97 -0.23
C ASP A 30 -0.15 -19.90 0.98
N LYS A 31 0.43 -19.50 2.13
CA LYS A 31 0.30 -20.21 3.41
C LYS A 31 -1.00 -19.94 4.17
N ARG A 32 -1.92 -19.12 3.64
CA ARG A 32 -3.13 -18.64 4.32
C ARG A 32 -2.87 -17.93 5.67
N ALA A 33 -1.68 -17.35 5.83
CA ALA A 33 -1.24 -16.62 7.00
C ALA A 33 -1.72 -15.15 6.97
N TYR A 34 -3.05 -14.96 7.05
CA TYR A 34 -3.67 -13.64 6.91
C TYR A 34 -3.32 -12.68 8.04
N THR A 35 -3.15 -13.18 9.27
CA THR A 35 -2.78 -12.37 10.43
C THR A 35 -1.42 -11.71 10.25
N GLU A 36 -0.44 -12.44 9.71
CA GLU A 36 0.89 -11.90 9.40
C GLU A 36 0.82 -10.91 8.24
N ALA A 37 0.03 -11.20 7.20
CA ALA A 37 -0.18 -10.29 6.07
C ALA A 37 -0.83 -8.97 6.53
N LEU A 38 -1.84 -9.02 7.41
CA LEU A 38 -2.45 -7.86 8.05
C LEU A 38 -1.48 -7.08 8.93
N THR A 39 -0.61 -7.78 9.66
CA THR A 39 0.43 -7.14 10.48
C THR A 39 1.41 -6.37 9.61
N GLU A 40 1.80 -6.94 8.48
CA GLU A 40 2.74 -6.29 7.56
C GLU A 40 2.10 -5.10 6.83
N LEU A 41 0.84 -5.24 6.41
CA LEU A 41 0.03 -4.11 5.94
C LEU A 41 -0.11 -2.99 6.98
N SER A 42 -0.26 -3.33 8.26
CA SER A 42 -0.44 -2.34 9.32
C SER A 42 0.78 -1.43 9.46
N LYS A 43 1.98 -1.91 9.09
CA LYS A 43 3.19 -1.07 9.04
C LYS A 43 3.17 -0.07 7.90
N LEU A 44 2.53 -0.41 6.77
CA LEU A 44 2.32 0.54 5.67
C LEU A 44 1.47 1.72 6.11
N ARG A 45 0.55 1.53 7.05
CA ARG A 45 -0.32 2.61 7.56
C ARG A 45 0.50 3.79 8.06
N GLN A 46 1.60 3.55 8.76
CA GLN A 46 2.48 4.61 9.25
C GLN A 46 3.17 5.34 8.09
N SER A 47 3.69 4.62 7.09
CA SER A 47 4.28 5.24 5.90
C SER A 47 3.26 6.02 5.07
N VAL A 48 2.01 5.54 5.00
CA VAL A 48 0.89 6.23 4.34
C VAL A 48 0.54 7.51 5.08
N ASP A 49 0.45 7.45 6.41
CA ASP A 49 0.15 8.61 7.25
C ASP A 49 1.23 9.70 7.08
N THR A 50 2.52 9.33 7.15
CA THR A 50 3.63 10.24 6.86
C THR A 50 3.57 10.77 5.43
N PHE A 51 3.23 9.93 4.44
CA PHE A 51 3.02 10.40 3.08
C PHE A 51 1.89 11.44 3.02
N PHE A 52 0.75 11.25 3.66
CA PHE A 52 -0.32 12.24 3.64
C PHE A 52 0.02 13.53 4.40
N ASP A 53 0.88 13.46 5.41
CA ASP A 53 1.35 14.61 6.19
C ASP A 53 2.40 15.45 5.44
N ASP A 54 3.42 14.80 4.88
CA ASP A 54 4.51 15.46 4.13
C ASP A 54 4.11 15.80 2.69
N VAL A 55 3.27 14.97 2.06
CA VAL A 55 3.03 15.00 0.62
C VAL A 55 1.67 15.61 0.30
N MET A 56 1.69 16.85 -0.17
CA MET A 56 0.47 17.54 -0.61
C MET A 56 -0.08 16.92 -1.91
N VAL A 57 -1.03 15.98 -1.79
CA VAL A 57 -1.60 15.22 -2.94
C VAL A 57 -2.12 16.11 -4.07
N MET A 58 -2.63 17.31 -3.74
CA MET A 58 -2.95 18.34 -4.72
C MET A 58 -1.72 19.22 -5.00
N THR A 59 -0.87 18.76 -5.92
CA THR A 59 0.24 19.53 -6.49
C THR A 59 -0.15 20.09 -7.87
N ASP A 60 0.53 21.16 -8.30
CA ASP A 60 0.35 21.80 -9.62
C ASP A 60 0.81 20.88 -10.77
N ASP A 61 1.80 20.02 -10.50
CA ASP A 61 2.32 19.05 -11.47
C ASP A 61 1.38 17.85 -11.67
N GLU A 62 0.71 17.81 -12.83
CA GLU A 62 -0.17 16.71 -13.22
C GLU A 62 0.54 15.36 -13.25
N ALA A 63 1.83 15.32 -13.61
CA ALA A 63 2.63 14.10 -13.64
C ALA A 63 2.81 13.51 -12.23
N ILE A 64 3.15 14.35 -11.25
CA ILE A 64 3.32 13.94 -9.85
C ILE A 64 1.96 13.56 -9.25
N ARG A 65 0.91 14.36 -9.50
CA ARG A 65 -0.45 14.06 -9.04
C ARG A 65 -0.94 12.69 -9.52
N ASN A 66 -0.74 12.37 -10.80
CA ASN A 66 -1.09 11.05 -11.35
C ASN A 66 -0.27 9.93 -10.70
N ASN A 67 1.01 10.16 -10.41
CA ASN A 67 1.86 9.18 -9.75
C ASN A 67 1.40 8.90 -8.31
N ARG A 68 1.04 9.94 -7.56
CA ARG A 68 0.47 9.84 -6.20
C ARG A 68 -0.85 9.07 -6.20
N LEU A 69 -1.73 9.37 -7.14
CA LEU A 69 -2.99 8.64 -7.31
C LEU A 69 -2.76 7.17 -7.67
N ALA A 70 -1.77 6.87 -8.53
CA ALA A 70 -1.39 5.50 -8.87
C ALA A 70 -0.84 4.74 -7.65
N LEU A 71 -0.02 5.37 -6.82
CA LEU A 71 0.52 4.79 -5.59
C LEU A 71 -0.59 4.45 -4.58
N LEU A 72 -1.55 5.37 -4.40
CA LEU A 72 -2.74 5.14 -3.57
C LEU A 72 -3.64 4.03 -4.13
N ALA A 73 -3.77 3.94 -5.46
CA ALA A 73 -4.54 2.89 -6.12
C ALA A 73 -3.90 1.50 -5.92
N GLU A 74 -2.58 1.38 -6.05
CA GLU A 74 -1.82 0.14 -5.78
C GLU A 74 -1.99 -0.29 -4.32
N LEU A 75 -1.80 0.65 -3.38
CA LEU A 75 -1.99 0.39 -1.95
C LEU A 75 -3.41 -0.11 -1.66
N ARG A 76 -4.42 0.57 -2.20
CA ARG A 76 -5.83 0.17 -2.07
C ARG A 76 -6.07 -1.22 -2.68
N GLY A 77 -5.47 -1.52 -3.82
CA GLY A 77 -5.57 -2.84 -4.46
C GLY A 77 -5.02 -3.94 -3.57
N LEU A 78 -3.86 -3.72 -2.96
CA LEU A 78 -3.22 -4.67 -2.05
C LEU A 78 -4.05 -4.90 -0.78
N PHE A 79 -4.59 -3.83 -0.20
CA PHE A 79 -5.53 -3.90 0.92
C PHE A 79 -6.81 -4.64 0.57
N LEU A 80 -7.42 -4.36 -0.59
CA LEU A 80 -8.63 -5.05 -1.04
C LEU A 80 -8.37 -6.53 -1.27
N ASN A 81 -7.22 -6.90 -1.83
CA ASN A 81 -6.87 -8.30 -2.08
C ASN A 81 -6.78 -9.08 -0.76
N ILE A 82 -6.15 -8.51 0.28
CA ILE A 82 -6.09 -9.14 1.61
C ILE A 82 -7.44 -9.09 2.32
N ALA A 83 -8.20 -8.00 2.21
CA ALA A 83 -9.49 -7.82 2.85
C ALA A 83 -10.58 -8.73 2.25
N ASP A 84 -10.55 -8.97 0.94
CA ASP A 84 -11.45 -9.90 0.25
C ASP A 84 -11.21 -11.35 0.73
N VAL A 85 -9.94 -11.73 0.85
CA VAL A 85 -9.57 -13.04 1.41
C VAL A 85 -9.90 -13.13 2.90
N SER A 86 -9.75 -12.05 3.67
CA SER A 86 -10.19 -12.00 5.07
C SER A 86 -11.71 -12.15 5.19
N ARG A 87 -12.51 -11.65 4.24
CA ARG A 87 -13.97 -11.82 4.17
C ARG A 87 -14.42 -13.21 3.70
N LEU A 88 -13.52 -13.99 3.10
CA LEU A 88 -13.75 -15.40 2.74
C LEU A 88 -13.59 -16.37 3.93
N THR A 89 -13.57 -15.86 5.17
CA THR A 89 -13.78 -16.71 6.34
C THR A 89 -15.27 -17.12 6.41
N PRO A 90 -15.63 -18.42 6.39
CA PRO A 90 -17.00 -18.84 6.60
C PRO A 90 -17.32 -18.61 8.09
N GLY A 91 -18.05 -17.54 8.39
CA GLY A 91 -18.41 -17.27 9.77
C GLY A 91 -19.02 -15.91 10.00
N GLN A 92 -20.17 -15.65 9.40
CA GLN A 92 -21.25 -14.86 10.00
C GLN A 92 -22.56 -15.42 9.40
N GLU A 93 -23.09 -16.47 10.04
CA GLU A 93 -24.52 -16.83 10.01
C GLU A 93 -25.25 -16.05 11.11
#